data_AF-A0A2E2JKV0-F1
#
_entry.id   AF-A0A2E2JKV0-F1
#
_cell.length_a   1.000
_cell.length_b   1.000
_cell.length_c   1.000
_cell.angle_alpha   90.00
_cell.angle_beta   90.00
_cell.angle_gamma   90.00
#
_symmetry.space_group_name_H-M   'P 1'
#
loop_
_entity.id
_entity.type
_entity.pdbx_description
1 polymer ?
#
loop_
_entity_poly.entity_id
_entity_poly.type
_entity_poly.pdbx_seq_one_letter_code
_entity_poly.pdbx_strand_id
1 'polypeptide(L)'
;MGTILGFAAVLMWAVLALLTARSGAVPPFQLAAMTFPIAAVIGVVALRLRGGSLAVFRQRPAVWLLGVGGLFGYHALYFAALRNAPAAQAGLIAYLWPLLIVLGSAALPGERLRWFHIVGALCGLAG
;
A
#
# COMPACT_ATOMS: atom_id res chain seq x y z
N MET A 1 -18.28 9.76 -7.22
CA MET A 1 -17.88 8.36 -7.46
C MET A 1 -16.58 7.96 -6.73
N GLY A 2 -15.61 8.86 -6.53
CA GLY A 2 -14.34 8.51 -5.84
C GLY A 2 -14.46 8.18 -4.34
N THR A 3 -15.46 8.72 -3.65
CA THR A 3 -15.60 8.63 -2.19
C THR A 3 -15.95 7.23 -1.66
N ILE A 4 -16.79 6.48 -2.38
CA ILE A 4 -17.22 5.13 -1.97
C ILE A 4 -16.06 4.13 -2.11
N LEU A 5 -15.31 4.20 -3.20
CA LEU A 5 -14.14 3.35 -3.42
C LEU A 5 -13.03 3.64 -2.40
N GLY A 6 -12.81 4.92 -2.07
CA GLY A 6 -11.89 5.31 -1.00
C GLY A 6 -12.32 4.80 0.36
N PHE A 7 -13.61 4.94 0.72
CA PHE A 7 -14.14 4.41 1.97
C PHE A 7 -14.04 2.88 2.06
N ALA A 8 -14.36 2.17 0.96
CA ALA A 8 -14.21 0.72 0.90
C ALA A 8 -12.75 0.27 1.09
N ALA A 9 -11.78 1.01 0.53
CA ALA A 9 -10.36 0.72 0.72
C ALA A 9 -9.95 0.85 2.20
N VAL A 10 -10.42 1.90 2.89
CA VAL A 10 -10.18 2.08 4.33
C VAL A 10 -10.77 0.94 5.14
N LEU A 11 -12.00 0.52 4.83
CA LEU A 11 -12.64 -0.60 5.51
C LEU A 11 -11.87 -1.91 5.27
N MET A 12 -11.40 -2.16 4.04
CA MET A 12 -10.58 -3.33 3.73
C MET A 12 -9.26 -3.33 4.52
N TRP A 13 -8.62 -2.17 4.69
CA TRP A 13 -7.42 -2.05 5.53
C TRP A 13 -7.70 -2.27 7.02
N ALA A 14 -8.83 -1.77 7.54
CA ALA A 14 -9.20 -2.00 8.93
C ALA A 14 -9.39 -3.50 9.24
N VAL A 15 -10.01 -4.24 8.33
CA VAL A 15 -10.23 -5.69 8.48
C VAL A 15 -8.97 -6.50 8.18
N LEU A 16 -8.03 -5.97 7.39
CA LEU A 16 -6.76 -6.63 7.07
C LEU A 16 -5.97 -6.99 8.32
N ALA A 17 -5.78 -6.05 9.26
CA ALA A 17 -5.04 -6.31 10.50
C ALA A 17 -5.66 -7.45 11.32
N LEU A 18 -7.00 -7.49 11.41
CA LEU A 18 -7.75 -8.54 12.08
C LEU A 18 -7.58 -9.90 11.38
N LEU A 19 -7.68 -9.93 10.05
CA LEU A 19 -7.50 -11.16 9.26
C LEU A 19 -6.06 -11.65 9.30
N THR A 20 -5.07 -10.75 9.27
CA THR A 20 -3.66 -11.10 9.41
C THR A 20 -3.38 -11.68 10.80
N ALA A 21 -3.92 -11.11 11.87
CA ALA A 21 -3.79 -11.70 13.22
C ALA A 21 -4.43 -13.10 13.31
N ARG A 22 -5.52 -13.34 12.56
CA ARG A 22 -6.18 -14.66 12.49
C ARG A 22 -5.59 -15.62 11.46
N SER A 23 -4.71 -15.16 10.57
CA SER A 23 -4.06 -16.01 9.56
C SER A 23 -3.07 -17.03 10.14
N GLY A 24 -2.83 -16.96 11.45
CA GLY A 24 -2.16 -18.01 12.21
C GLY A 24 -0.67 -18.11 11.86
N ALA A 25 -0.21 -19.32 11.55
CA ALA A 25 1.21 -19.64 11.32
C ALA A 25 1.67 -19.46 9.86
N VAL A 26 0.82 -18.96 8.96
CA VAL A 26 1.19 -18.82 7.54
C VAL A 26 2.32 -17.78 7.41
N PRO A 27 3.47 -18.13 6.81
CA PRO A 27 4.56 -17.18 6.59
C PRO A 27 4.09 -15.97 5.77
N PRO A 28 4.51 -14.75 6.11
CA PRO A 28 3.93 -13.56 5.49
C PRO A 28 4.18 -13.44 3.97
N PHE A 29 5.35 -13.89 3.50
CA PHE A 29 5.64 -13.97 2.07
C PHE A 29 4.74 -14.98 1.34
N GLN A 30 4.39 -16.09 2.00
CA GLN A 30 3.47 -17.07 1.44
C GLN A 30 2.05 -16.50 1.37
N LEU A 31 1.61 -15.80 2.42
CA LEU A 31 0.32 -15.09 2.41
C LEU A 31 0.26 -14.05 1.27
N ALA A 32 1.34 -13.29 1.05
CA ALA A 32 1.45 -12.40 -0.09
C ALA A 32 1.41 -13.18 -1.42
N ALA A 33 2.19 -14.24 -1.56
CA ALA A 33 2.21 -15.08 -2.76
C ALA A 33 0.84 -15.70 -3.09
N MET A 34 -0.03 -15.93 -2.10
CA MET A 34 -1.39 -16.42 -2.33
C MET A 34 -2.37 -15.30 -2.70
N THR A 35 -2.28 -14.15 -2.04
CA THR A 35 -3.26 -13.06 -2.21
C THR A 35 -2.99 -12.19 -3.44
N PHE A 36 -1.72 -11.94 -3.79
CA PHE A 36 -1.35 -11.10 -4.93
C PHE A 36 -1.79 -11.66 -6.29
N PRO A 37 -1.64 -12.97 -6.58
CA PRO A 37 -2.17 -13.55 -7.83
C PRO A 37 -3.69 -13.44 -7.92
N ILE A 38 -4.41 -13.65 -6.81
CA ILE A 38 -5.86 -13.48 -6.77
C ILE A 38 -6.24 -12.04 -7.12
N ALA A 39 -5.58 -11.06 -6.50
CA ALA A 39 -5.79 -9.65 -6.81
C ALA A 39 -5.46 -9.31 -8.28
N ALA A 40 -4.37 -9.88 -8.82
CA ALA A 40 -3.99 -9.70 -10.21
C ALA A 40 -5.02 -10.27 -11.19
N VAL A 41 -5.54 -11.48 -10.94
CA VAL A 41 -6.60 -12.10 -11.74
C VAL A 41 -7.86 -11.25 -11.71
N ILE A 42 -8.30 -10.81 -10.52
CA ILE A 42 -9.46 -9.92 -10.38
C ILE A 42 -9.25 -8.63 -11.20
N GLY A 43 -8.07 -8.02 -11.12
CA GLY A 43 -7.72 -6.83 -11.89
C GLY A 43 -7.77 -7.04 -13.40
N VAL A 44 -7.22 -8.15 -13.90
CA VAL A 44 -7.24 -8.50 -15.33
C VAL A 44 -8.66 -8.79 -15.82
N VAL A 45 -9.46 -9.52 -15.04
CA VAL A 45 -10.86 -9.80 -15.36
C VAL A 45 -11.66 -8.50 -15.40
N ALA A 46 -11.51 -7.63 -14.40
CA ALA A 46 -12.17 -6.32 -14.37
C ALA A 46 -11.76 -5.43 -15.55
N LEU A 47 -10.48 -5.44 -15.95
CA LEU A 47 -9.99 -4.74 -17.14
C LEU A 47 -10.70 -5.24 -18.40
N ARG A 48 -10.82 -6.57 -18.56
CA ARG A 48 -11.49 -7.20 -19.70
C ARG A 48 -12.98 -6.93 -19.75
N LEU A 49 -13.68 -7.00 -18.61
CA LEU A 49 -15.11 -6.70 -18.52
C LEU A 49 -15.43 -5.23 -18.87
N ARG A 50 -14.46 -4.32 -18.69
CA ARG A 50 -14.57 -2.91 -19.08
C ARG A 50 -14.14 -2.63 -20.52
N GLY A 51 -13.84 -3.66 -21.31
CA GLY A 51 -13.37 -3.51 -22.70
C GLY A 51 -11.89 -3.08 -22.82
N GLY A 52 -11.13 -3.11 -21.73
CA GLY A 52 -9.73 -2.74 -21.72
C GLY A 52 -8.82 -3.73 -22.46
N SER A 53 -7.79 -3.20 -23.11
CA SER A 53 -6.78 -3.98 -23.82
C SER A 53 -5.63 -4.40 -22.90
N LEU A 54 -5.09 -5.61 -23.09
CA LEU A 54 -3.85 -6.04 -22.43
C LEU A 54 -2.62 -5.25 -22.91
N ALA A 55 -2.75 -4.46 -23.97
CA ALA A 55 -1.70 -3.53 -24.38
C ALA A 55 -1.34 -2.54 -23.26
N VAL A 56 -2.22 -2.32 -22.26
CA VAL A 56 -1.92 -1.50 -21.08
C VAL A 56 -0.74 -2.04 -20.27
N PHE A 57 -0.40 -3.33 -20.38
CA PHE A 57 0.77 -3.91 -19.72
C PHE A 57 2.10 -3.57 -20.43
N ARG A 58 2.06 -3.00 -21.64
CA ARG A 58 3.27 -2.54 -22.35
C ARG A 58 3.75 -1.21 -21.79
N GLN A 59 4.23 -1.24 -20.55
CA GLN A 59 4.77 -0.08 -19.85
C GLN A 59 6.30 -0.06 -19.89
N ARG A 60 6.88 1.13 -19.72
CA ARG A 60 8.33 1.30 -19.58
C ARG A 60 8.85 0.53 -18.35
N PRO A 61 10.10 0.03 -18.36
CA PRO A 61 10.68 -0.67 -17.21
C PRO A 61 10.58 0.12 -15.89
N ALA A 62 10.67 1.45 -15.94
CA ALA A 62 10.50 2.32 -14.78
C ALA A 62 9.13 2.16 -14.09
N VAL A 63 8.05 1.94 -14.84
CA VAL A 63 6.71 1.72 -14.29
C VAL A 63 6.64 0.38 -13.58
N TRP A 64 7.27 -0.65 -14.15
CA TRP A 64 7.36 -1.96 -13.52
C TRP A 64 8.24 -1.93 -12.27
N LEU A 65 9.37 -1.22 -12.29
CA LEU A 65 10.22 -1.02 -11.11
C LEU A 65 9.48 -0.28 -10.01
N LEU A 66 8.72 0.77 -10.33
CA LEU A 66 7.93 1.51 -9.35
C LEU A 66 6.80 0.64 -8.77
N GLY A 67 6.02 -0.02 -9.63
CA GLY A 67 4.88 -0.83 -9.23
C GLY A 67 5.29 -2.11 -8.49
N VAL A 68 6.08 -2.96 -9.14
CA VAL A 68 6.53 -4.24 -8.56
C VAL A 68 7.55 -3.99 -7.47
N GLY A 69 8.57 -3.17 -7.72
CA GLY A 69 9.62 -2.88 -6.74
C GLY A 69 9.11 -2.13 -5.52
N GLY A 70 8.21 -1.15 -5.69
CA GLY A 70 7.60 -0.45 -4.56
C GLY A 70 6.73 -1.37 -3.71
N LEU A 71 5.85 -2.15 -4.35
CA LEU A 71 4.89 -3.01 -3.66
C LEU A 71 5.58 -4.22 -3.01
N PHE A 72 6.45 -4.94 -3.74
CA PHE A 72 7.23 -6.04 -3.19
C PHE A 72 8.25 -5.56 -2.16
N GLY A 73 8.96 -4.46 -2.46
CA GLY A 73 9.98 -3.89 -1.57
C GLY A 73 9.39 -3.46 -0.23
N TYR A 74 8.23 -2.80 -0.23
CA TYR A 74 7.51 -2.46 1.00
C TYR A 74 7.21 -3.71 1.83
N HIS A 75 6.60 -4.75 1.24
CA HIS A 75 6.26 -5.97 1.96
C HIS A 75 7.51 -6.71 2.46
N ALA A 76 8.56 -6.79 1.65
CA ALA A 76 9.81 -7.43 2.03
C ALA A 76 10.49 -6.72 3.20
N LEU A 77 10.59 -5.40 3.16
CA LEU A 77 11.16 -4.58 4.24
C LEU A 77 10.30 -4.63 5.50
N TYR A 78 8.97 -4.60 5.36
CA TYR A 78 8.04 -4.70 6.49
C TYR A 78 8.18 -6.05 7.21
N PHE A 79 8.26 -7.16 6.46
CA PHE A 79 8.49 -8.48 7.05
C PHE A 79 9.88 -8.63 7.65
N ALA A 80 10.90 -8.03 7.03
CA ALA A 80 12.23 -7.96 7.64
C ALA A 80 12.19 -7.19 8.96
N ALA A 81 11.48 -6.05 9.03
CA ALA A 81 11.32 -5.29 10.26
C ALA A 81 10.61 -6.10 11.36
N LEU A 82 9.52 -6.82 11.03
CA LEU A 82 8.82 -7.69 11.99
C LEU A 82 9.67 -8.85 12.52
N ARG A 83 10.67 -9.29 11.76
CA ARG A 83 11.62 -10.33 12.22
C ARG A 83 12.72 -9.77 13.12
N ASN A 84 13.04 -8.48 13.00
CA ASN A 84 14.13 -7.84 13.73
C ASN A 84 13.68 -6.96 14.90
N ALA A 85 12.38 -6.63 14.99
CA ALA A 85 11.82 -5.79 16.03
C ALA A 85 10.45 -6.32 16.51
N PRO A 86 10.04 -6.02 17.75
CA PRO A 86 8.69 -6.29 18.24
C PRO A 86 7.62 -5.71 17.31
N ALA A 87 6.55 -6.48 17.05
CA ALA A 87 5.52 -6.11 16.08
C ALA A 87 4.89 -4.72 16.34
N ALA A 88 4.74 -4.33 17.61
CA ALA A 88 4.25 -3.02 18.00
C ALA A 88 5.19 -1.88 17.54
N GLN A 89 6.50 -2.05 17.69
CA GLN A 89 7.50 -1.04 17.30
C GLN A 89 7.65 -0.97 15.78
N ALA A 90 7.70 -2.13 15.10
CA ALA A 90 7.75 -2.19 13.64
C ALA A 90 6.50 -1.59 13.00
N GLY A 91 5.32 -1.84 13.59
CA GLY A 91 4.05 -1.24 13.16
C GLY A 91 4.04 0.28 13.35
N LEU A 92 4.47 0.78 14.52
CA LEU A 92 4.58 2.23 14.78
C LEU A 92 5.50 2.93 13.78
N ILE A 93 6.65 2.34 13.44
CA ILE A 93 7.55 2.89 12.42
C ILE A 93 6.89 2.83 11.04
N ALA A 94 6.20 1.73 10.70
CA ALA A 94 5.48 1.63 9.43
C ALA A 94 4.38 2.69 9.30
N TYR A 95 3.72 3.08 10.40
CA TYR A 95 2.72 4.15 10.43
C TYR A 95 3.28 5.55 10.11
N LEU A 96 4.59 5.74 9.91
CA LEU A 96 5.13 6.98 9.34
C LEU A 96 4.81 7.15 7.85
N TRP A 97 4.29 6.12 7.17
CA TRP A 97 3.99 6.21 5.73
C TRP A 97 3.12 7.41 5.31
N PRO A 98 2.08 7.88 6.05
CA PRO A 98 1.30 9.05 5.67
C PRO A 98 2.13 10.34 5.74
N LEU A 99 2.98 10.46 6.77
CA LEU A 99 3.92 11.57 6.92
C LEU A 99 4.91 11.60 5.76
N LEU A 100 5.48 10.44 5.41
CA LEU A 100 6.39 10.31 4.26
C LEU A 100 5.70 10.64 2.94
N ILE A 101 4.42 10.28 2.76
CA ILE A 101 3.65 10.68 1.57
C ILE A 101 3.45 12.20 1.53
N VAL A 102 3.09 12.84 2.64
CA VAL A 102 2.93 14.30 2.69
C VAL A 102 4.25 15.01 2.37
N LEU A 103 5.36 14.59 2.98
CA LEU A 103 6.68 15.14 2.72
C LEU A 103 7.17 14.85 1.29
N GLY A 104 6.95 13.63 0.80
CA GLY A 104 7.26 13.24 -0.57
C GLY A 104 6.44 14.03 -1.60
N SER A 105 5.17 14.33 -1.31
CA SER A 105 4.31 15.17 -2.16
C SER A 105 4.83 16.61 -2.26
N ALA A 106 5.45 17.11 -1.19
CA ALA A 106 6.14 18.40 -1.18
C ALA A 106 7.33 18.48 -2.16
N ALA A 107 7.95 17.32 -2.42
CA ALA A 107 9.13 17.21 -3.28
C ALA A 107 8.78 17.03 -4.77
N LEU A 108 7.49 16.91 -5.13
CA LEU A 108 7.07 16.85 -6.53
C LEU A 108 7.15 18.23 -7.21
N PRO A 109 7.64 18.31 -8.46
CA PRO A 109 7.70 19.57 -9.19
C PRO A 109 6.29 20.17 -9.38
N GLY A 110 6.03 21.34 -8.79
CA GLY A 110 4.78 22.10 -8.96
C GLY A 110 3.80 22.06 -7.78
N GLU A 111 4.04 21.23 -6.77
CA GLU A 111 3.24 21.18 -5.55
C GLU A 111 3.76 22.17 -4.50
N ARG A 112 2.87 22.93 -3.85
CA ARG A 112 3.21 23.82 -2.72
C ARG A 112 2.68 23.22 -1.43
N LEU A 113 3.58 22.84 -0.54
CA LEU A 113 3.21 22.30 0.78
C LEU A 113 2.46 23.36 1.59
N ARG A 114 1.14 23.20 1.73
CA ARG A 114 0.30 24.07 2.56
C ARG A 114 0.37 23.64 4.02
N TRP A 115 0.24 24.60 4.94
CA TRP A 115 0.34 24.36 6.39
C TRP A 115 -0.66 23.32 6.91
N PHE A 116 -1.85 23.22 6.30
CA PHE A 116 -2.85 22.22 6.64
C PHE A 116 -2.38 20.77 6.41
N HIS A 117 -1.50 20.50 5.43
CA HIS A 117 -0.94 19.17 5.20
C HIS A 117 0.02 18.75 6.33
N ILE A 118 0.77 19.72 6.86
CA ILE A 118 1.68 19.50 8.00
C ILE A 118 0.86 19.24 9.27
N VAL A 119 -0.18 20.03 9.52
CA VAL A 119 -1.07 19.82 10.68
C VAL A 119 -1.81 18.48 10.57
N GLY A 120 -2.32 18.12 9.39
CA GLY A 120 -2.95 16.81 9.17
C GLY A 120 -2.00 15.64 9.37
N ALA A 121 -0.74 15.77 8.92
CA ALA A 121 0.28 14.75 9.13
C ALA A 121 0.67 14.61 10.61
N LEU A 122 0.80 15.72 11.34
CA LEU A 122 1.09 15.71 12.77
C LEU A 122 -0.07 15.15 13.60
N CYS A 123 -1.32 15.52 13.27
CA CYS A 123 -2.49 14.93 13.91
C CYS A 123 -2.63 13.43 13.59
N GLY A 124 -2.28 13.01 12.37
CA GLY A 124 -2.26 11.59 12.00
C GLY A 124 -1.10 10.79 12.61
N LEU A 125 -0.01 11.45 13.01
CA LEU A 125 1.10 10.84 13.74
C LEU A 125 0.85 10.77 15.25
N ALA A 126 0.04 11.68 15.79
CA ALA A 126 -0.29 11.75 17.21
C ALA A 126 -1.42 10.79 17.65
N GLY A 127 -2.20 10.27 16.70
CA GLY A 127 -3.24 9.26 16.93
C GLY A 127 -2.73 7.84 16.75
#